data_AF-A0A659UG47-F1
#
_entry.id   AF-A0A659UG47-F1
#
_cell.length_a   1.000
_cell.length_b   1.000
_cell.length_c   1.000
_cell.angle_alpha   90.00
_cell.angle_beta   90.00
_cell.angle_gamma   90.00
#
_symmetry.space_group_name_H-M   'P 1'
#
loop_
_entity.id
_entity.type
_entity.pdbx_description
1 polymer ?
#
loop_
_entity_poly.entity_id
_entity_poly.type
_entity_poly.pdbx_seq_one_letter_code
_entity_poly.pdbx_strand_id
1 'polypeptide(L)'
;LIMDYGFQSARIHIDYALVVVDARYGIGNGRVIPGGPLRAKIVDQLVFTSGLLKMGEGTAADAVVRRAARAGRPIFEAHTEPSSKAGLAGKRFLAFAGIGHPEKFFDTVREAGGEVILSRPF
;
A
#
# COMPACT_ATOMS: atom_id res chain seq x y z
N LEU A 1 -17.85 -9.45 -9.13
CA LEU A 1 -17.43 -8.04 -9.34
C LEU A 1 -16.13 -7.83 -8.60
N ILE A 2 -15.14 -7.14 -9.19
CA ILE A 2 -13.96 -6.67 -8.46
C ILE A 2 -14.06 -5.15 -8.43
N MET A 3 -14.07 -4.57 -7.23
CA MET A 3 -14.12 -3.13 -7.04
C MET A 3 -12.77 -2.65 -6.57
N ASP A 4 -12.08 -1.90 -7.42
CA ASP A 4 -10.98 -1.08 -6.94
C ASP A 4 -11.55 0.02 -6.03
N TYR A 5 -10.98 0.13 -4.83
CA TYR A 5 -11.40 1.05 -3.79
C TYR A 5 -12.87 0.94 -3.28
N GLY A 6 -13.53 -0.19 -3.47
CA GLY A 6 -14.95 -0.36 -3.12
C GLY A 6 -15.28 -0.44 -1.63
N PHE A 7 -14.28 -0.46 -0.74
CA PHE A 7 -14.45 -0.79 0.69
C PHE A 7 -15.41 0.15 1.46
N GLN A 8 -15.57 1.39 0.99
CA GLN A 8 -16.47 2.39 1.60
C GLN A 8 -17.81 2.52 0.85
N SER A 9 -18.09 1.65 -0.12
CA SER A 9 -19.33 1.70 -0.89
C SER A 9 -20.51 1.20 -0.05
N ALA A 10 -21.48 2.08 0.22
CA ALA A 10 -22.70 1.72 0.92
C ALA A 10 -23.82 1.18 0.01
N ARG A 11 -23.61 1.17 -1.32
CA ARG A 11 -24.65 0.88 -2.32
C ARG A 11 -24.60 -0.55 -2.88
N ILE A 12 -23.51 -1.27 -2.64
CA ILE A 12 -23.25 -2.59 -3.20
C ILE A 12 -22.94 -3.54 -2.05
N HIS A 13 -23.59 -4.70 -2.02
CA HIS A 13 -23.26 -5.74 -1.06
C HIS A 13 -21.86 -6.30 -1.35
N ILE A 14 -21.03 -6.44 -0.33
CA ILE A 14 -19.66 -6.92 -0.44
C ILE A 14 -19.59 -8.32 0.16
N ASP A 15 -19.46 -9.35 -0.69
CA ASP A 15 -19.28 -10.73 -0.24
C ASP A 15 -17.88 -10.97 0.36
N TYR A 16 -16.88 -10.24 -0.14
CA TYR A 16 -15.49 -10.34 0.32
C TYR A 16 -14.75 -9.00 0.23
N ALA A 17 -14.26 -8.50 1.36
CA ALA A 17 -13.49 -7.28 1.47
C ALA A 17 -12.01 -7.58 1.76
N LEU A 18 -11.18 -7.54 0.72
CA LEU A 18 -9.72 -7.58 0.88
C LEU A 18 -9.21 -6.15 1.13
N VAL A 19 -8.73 -5.89 2.35
CA VAL A 19 -8.16 -4.58 2.70
C VAL A 19 -6.66 -4.60 2.51
N VAL A 20 -6.14 -3.61 1.80
CA VAL A 20 -4.71 -3.47 1.51
C VAL A 20 -4.06 -2.51 2.50
N VAL A 21 -2.93 -2.91 3.08
CA VAL A 21 -2.08 -2.05 3.91
C VAL A 21 -0.65 -2.08 3.39
N ASP A 22 -0.04 -0.91 3.28
CA ASP A 22 1.37 -0.81 2.93
C ASP A 22 2.27 -1.16 4.11
N ALA A 23 3.29 -2.00 3.91
CA ALA A 23 4.19 -2.45 4.96
C ALA A 23 5.15 -1.36 5.47
N ARG A 24 5.53 -0.39 4.62
CA ARG A 24 6.43 0.72 4.95
C ARG A 24 5.68 1.86 5.67
N TYR A 25 4.44 2.14 5.28
CA TYR A 25 3.67 3.27 5.83
C TYR A 25 2.60 2.87 6.85
N GLY A 26 2.12 1.63 6.79
CA GLY A 26 1.07 1.13 7.67
C GLY A 26 -0.22 1.96 7.57
N ILE A 27 -0.67 2.45 8.73
CA ILE A 27 -1.90 3.27 8.87
C ILE A 27 -1.60 4.75 9.11
N GLY A 28 -0.34 5.19 8.90
CA GLY A 28 0.13 6.52 9.26
C GLY A 28 0.02 6.79 10.77
N ASN A 29 -0.51 7.96 11.14
CA ASN A 29 -0.65 8.35 12.54
C ASN A 29 -1.89 7.73 13.25
N GLY A 30 -2.63 6.85 12.58
CA GLY A 30 -3.79 6.15 13.14
C GLY A 30 -5.02 7.02 13.42
N ARG A 31 -5.03 8.29 12.99
CA ARG A 31 -6.16 9.21 13.17
C ARG A 31 -7.01 9.27 11.90
N VAL A 32 -8.29 9.57 12.11
CA VAL A 32 -9.25 9.81 11.02
C VAL A 32 -9.07 11.23 10.46
N ILE A 33 -9.34 11.42 9.17
CA ILE A 33 -9.35 12.72 8.50
C ILE A 33 -10.20 13.74 9.29
N PRO A 34 -9.76 14.99 9.47
CA PRO A 34 -8.52 15.59 8.92
C PRO A 34 -7.27 15.35 9.79
N GLY A 35 -7.39 14.73 10.97
CA GLY A 35 -6.28 14.54 11.90
C GLY A 35 -5.27 13.46 11.48
N GLY A 36 -5.55 12.71 10.42
CA GLY A 36 -4.72 11.63 9.89
C GLY A 36 -5.26 11.08 8.57
N PRO A 37 -4.60 10.05 7.99
CA PRO A 37 -4.91 9.55 6.66
C PRO A 37 -6.10 8.57 6.63
N LEU A 38 -6.63 8.15 7.78
CA LEU A 38 -7.69 7.14 7.82
C LEU A 38 -9.06 7.73 7.48
N ARG A 39 -9.87 6.97 6.75
CA ARG A 39 -11.27 7.35 6.46
C ARG A 39 -12.23 7.02 7.59
N ALA A 40 -11.90 5.99 8.37
CA ALA A 40 -12.65 5.55 9.55
C ALA A 40 -11.67 4.92 10.54
N LYS A 41 -12.10 4.66 11.78
CA LYS A 41 -11.24 4.00 12.76
C LYS A 41 -10.92 2.58 12.30
N ILE A 42 -9.71 2.10 12.57
CA ILE A 42 -9.29 0.74 12.19
C ILE A 42 -10.20 -0.32 12.78
N VAL A 43 -10.65 -0.14 14.03
CA VAL A 43 -11.54 -1.10 14.70
C VAL A 43 -12.86 -1.27 13.97
N ASP A 44 -13.45 -0.16 13.51
CA ASP A 44 -14.73 -0.18 12.78
C ASP A 44 -14.55 -0.84 11.40
N GLN A 45 -13.41 -0.57 10.74
CA GLN A 45 -13.09 -1.15 9.44
C GLN A 45 -12.82 -2.66 9.51
N LEU A 46 -12.15 -3.16 10.55
CA LEU A 46 -11.85 -4.60 10.69
C LEU A 46 -13.09 -5.49 10.86
N VAL A 47 -14.21 -4.93 11.33
CA VAL A 47 -15.50 -5.64 11.39
C VAL A 47 -15.95 -6.06 9.99
N PHE A 48 -15.74 -5.20 8.99
CA PHE A 48 -16.16 -5.43 7.61
C PHE A 48 -15.04 -6.00 6.73
N THR A 49 -13.85 -6.24 7.28
CA THR A 49 -12.72 -6.80 6.55
C THR A 49 -12.81 -8.33 6.50
N SER A 50 -12.78 -8.92 5.31
CA SER A 50 -12.72 -10.37 5.14
C SER A 50 -11.29 -10.90 5.20
N GLY A 51 -10.32 -10.13 4.74
CA GLY A 51 -8.89 -10.46 4.81
C GLY A 51 -8.01 -9.21 4.65
N LEU A 52 -6.76 -9.31 5.10
CA LEU A 52 -5.78 -8.22 5.01
C LEU A 52 -4.64 -8.61 4.07
N LEU A 53 -4.33 -7.75 3.10
CA LEU A 53 -3.16 -7.87 2.23
C LEU A 53 -2.10 -6.85 2.67
N LYS A 54 -0.97 -7.33 3.18
CA LYS A 54 0.22 -6.52 3.45
C LYS A 54 1.05 -6.39 2.16
N MET A 55 1.25 -5.16 1.71
CA MET A 55 1.99 -4.84 0.50
C MET A 55 3.41 -4.36 0.82
N GLY A 56 4.40 -5.06 0.26
CA GLY A 56 5.82 -4.77 0.39
C GLY A 56 6.43 -5.23 1.71
N GLU A 57 7.66 -4.77 1.93
CA GLU A 57 8.45 -5.07 3.14
C GLU A 57 8.45 -3.89 4.11
N GLY A 58 8.49 -4.18 5.41
CA GLY A 58 8.45 -3.19 6.47
C GLY A 58 7.60 -3.63 7.66
N THR A 59 7.74 -2.90 8.76
CA THR A 59 7.12 -3.22 10.06
C THR A 59 6.00 -2.25 10.46
N ALA A 60 5.75 -1.20 9.67
CA ALA A 60 4.75 -0.18 10.00
C ALA A 60 3.32 -0.74 9.98
N ALA A 61 3.07 -1.78 9.19
CA ALA A 61 1.79 -2.50 9.15
C ALA A 61 1.61 -3.52 10.28
N ASP A 62 2.66 -3.88 11.03
CA ASP A 62 2.62 -5.03 11.95
C ASP A 62 1.54 -4.89 13.03
N ALA A 63 1.30 -3.66 13.50
CA ALA A 63 0.28 -3.40 14.50
C ALA A 63 -1.13 -3.72 13.97
N VAL A 64 -1.44 -3.38 12.71
CA VAL A 64 -2.75 -3.68 12.11
C VAL A 64 -2.84 -5.15 11.69
N VAL A 65 -1.74 -5.74 11.20
CA VAL A 65 -1.65 -7.19 10.93
C VAL A 65 -1.96 -7.99 12.19
N ARG A 66 -1.34 -7.66 13.32
CA ARG A 66 -1.63 -8.32 14.61
C ARG A 66 -3.09 -8.16 15.04
N ARG A 67 -3.71 -7.00 14.80
CA ARG A 67 -5.13 -6.77 15.12
C ARG A 67 -6.05 -7.61 14.22
N ALA A 68 -5.78 -7.66 12.92
CA ALA A 68 -6.53 -8.46 11.97
C ALA A 68 -6.40 -9.96 12.29
N ALA A 69 -5.19 -10.44 12.58
CA ALA A 69 -4.93 -11.83 12.96
C ALA A 69 -5.67 -12.21 14.25
N ARG A 70 -5.66 -11.35 15.28
CA ARG A 70 -6.43 -11.56 16.52
C ARG A 70 -7.95 -11.59 16.30
N ALA A 71 -8.44 -10.89 15.27
CA ALA A 71 -9.83 -10.93 14.84
C ALA A 71 -10.14 -12.14 13.93
N GLY A 72 -9.21 -13.09 13.77
CA GLY A 72 -9.38 -14.28 12.94
C GLY A 72 -9.39 -13.99 11.44
N ARG A 73 -8.88 -12.83 11.00
CA ARG A 73 -8.82 -12.49 9.57
C ARG A 73 -7.57 -13.12 8.93
N PRO A 74 -7.69 -13.76 7.76
CA PRO A 74 -6.54 -14.22 7.01
C PRO A 74 -5.65 -13.04 6.62
N ILE A 75 -4.34 -13.29 6.67
CA ILE A 75 -3.30 -12.33 6.30
C ILE A 75 -2.59 -12.86 5.05
N PHE A 76 -2.51 -12.02 4.04
CA PHE A 76 -1.79 -12.26 2.80
C PHE A 76 -0.63 -11.28 2.72
N GLU A 77 0.45 -11.68 2.07
CA GLU A 77 1.59 -10.82 1.79
C GLU A 77 1.84 -10.79 0.29
N ALA A 78 2.18 -9.62 -0.24
CA ALA A 78 2.59 -9.45 -1.63
C ALA A 78 3.59 -8.31 -1.73
N HIS A 79 4.43 -8.34 -2.75
CA HIS A 79 5.37 -7.28 -3.08
C HIS A 79 5.26 -6.92 -4.56
N THR A 80 5.65 -5.69 -4.89
CA THR A 80 5.68 -5.24 -6.29
C THR A 80 7.00 -5.66 -6.90
N GLU A 81 6.95 -6.22 -8.11
CA GLU A 81 8.14 -6.49 -8.92
C GLU A 81 8.04 -5.76 -10.26
N PRO A 82 9.14 -5.14 -10.74
CA PRO A 82 9.21 -4.65 -12.11
C PRO A 82 8.99 -5.79 -13.10
N SER A 83 8.13 -5.58 -14.09
CA SER A 83 7.91 -6.56 -15.18
C SER A 83 9.17 -6.78 -16.02
N SER A 84 10.10 -5.83 -16.04
CA SER A 84 11.42 -5.96 -16.64
C SER A 84 12.42 -5.03 -15.97
N LYS A 85 13.63 -5.53 -15.72
CA LYS A 85 14.79 -4.72 -15.31
C LYS A 85 15.66 -4.32 -16.51
N ALA A 86 15.32 -4.83 -17.70
CA ALA A 86 16.11 -4.62 -18.91
C ALA A 86 16.13 -3.14 -19.29
N GLY A 87 17.33 -2.60 -19.49
CA GLY A 87 17.52 -1.22 -19.95
C GLY A 87 17.57 -0.17 -18.85
N LEU A 88 17.40 -0.53 -17.57
CA LEU A 88 17.57 0.35 -16.41
C LEU A 88 18.99 0.26 -15.82
N ALA A 89 19.49 -0.97 -15.67
CA ALA A 89 20.78 -1.23 -15.02
C ALA A 89 21.94 -0.41 -15.63
N GLY A 90 22.68 0.31 -14.77
CA GLY A 90 23.87 1.08 -15.14
C GLY A 90 23.60 2.37 -15.91
N LYS A 91 22.34 2.77 -16.08
CA LYS A 91 21.96 4.02 -16.74
C LYS A 91 21.54 5.09 -15.74
N ARG A 92 21.74 6.34 -16.15
CA ARG A 92 21.40 7.54 -15.39
C ARG A 92 20.04 8.08 -15.83
N PHE A 93 19.17 8.39 -14.88
CA PHE A 93 17.80 8.83 -15.11
C PHE A 93 17.48 10.14 -14.41
N LEU A 94 16.76 11.00 -15.11
CA LEU A 94 15.86 11.98 -14.51
C LEU A 94 14.51 11.28 -14.35
N ALA A 95 14.10 11.03 -13.11
CA ALA A 95 12.85 10.36 -12.80
C ALA A 95 11.81 11.37 -12.29
N PHE A 96 10.56 11.20 -12.70
CA PHE A 96 9.46 12.00 -12.21
C PHE A 96 8.21 11.15 -11.98
N ALA A 97 7.41 11.51 -10.98
CA ALA A 97 6.19 10.77 -10.65
C ALA A 97 5.15 11.69 -9.99
N GLY A 98 3.90 11.60 -10.46
CA GLY A 98 2.72 12.28 -9.89
C GLY A 98 1.74 11.27 -9.31
N ILE A 99 2.23 10.48 -8.35
CA ILE A 99 1.46 9.45 -7.62
C ILE A 99 1.51 9.78 -6.13
N GLY A 100 0.62 9.17 -5.32
CA GLY A 100 0.52 9.48 -3.89
C GLY A 100 1.81 9.28 -3.06
N HIS A 101 2.72 8.41 -3.52
CA HIS A 101 4.04 8.19 -2.91
C HIS A 101 5.12 8.06 -4.00
N PRO A 102 5.62 9.19 -4.56
CA PRO A 102 6.60 9.20 -5.64
C PRO A 102 7.90 8.44 -5.32
N GLU A 103 8.29 8.41 -4.04
CA GLU A 103 9.51 7.76 -3.57
C GLU A 103 9.54 6.27 -3.94
N LYS A 104 8.39 5.58 -3.88
CA LYS A 104 8.30 4.17 -4.28
C LYS A 104 8.75 3.95 -5.71
N PHE A 105 8.36 4.83 -6.63
CA PHE A 105 8.75 4.72 -8.04
C PHE A 105 10.25 4.93 -8.20
N PHE A 106 10.82 5.92 -7.53
CA PHE A 106 12.26 6.19 -7.60
C PHE A 106 13.07 5.04 -6.99
N ASP A 107 12.60 4.46 -5.89
CA ASP A 107 13.20 3.27 -5.28
C ASP A 107 13.14 2.07 -6.21
N THR A 108 12.00 1.82 -6.88
CA THR A 108 11.87 0.76 -7.88
C THR A 108 12.88 0.91 -9.02
N VAL A 109 13.16 2.14 -9.49
CA VAL A 109 14.20 2.39 -10.50
C VAL A 109 15.60 2.02 -9.97
N ARG A 110 15.91 2.39 -8.72
CA ARG A 110 17.18 2.04 -8.07
C ARG A 110 17.33 0.54 -7.84
N GLU A 111 16.29 -0.12 -7.36
CA GLU A 111 16.24 -1.58 -7.17
C GLU A 111 16.36 -2.36 -8.48
N ALA A 112 15.95 -1.75 -9.61
CA ALA A 112 16.19 -2.28 -10.95
C ALA A 112 17.61 -1.99 -11.50
N GLY A 113 18.48 -1.34 -10.72
CA GLY A 113 19.87 -1.02 -11.06
C GLY A 113 20.07 0.31 -11.79
N GLY A 114 19.02 1.12 -11.94
CA GLY A 114 19.12 2.46 -12.51
C GLY A 114 19.63 3.49 -11.50
N GLU A 115 20.35 4.49 -11.96
CA GLU A 115 20.84 5.59 -11.14
C GLU A 115 19.93 6.82 -11.31
N VAL A 116 19.12 7.13 -10.31
CA VAL A 116 18.26 8.34 -10.32
C VAL A 116 19.11 9.55 -9.94
N ILE A 117 19.51 10.33 -10.94
CA ILE A 117 20.34 11.55 -10.78
C ILE A 117 19.51 12.74 -10.33
N LEU A 118 18.28 12.83 -10.82
CA LEU A 118 17.33 13.87 -10.46
C LEU A 118 15.95 13.25 -10.30
N SER A 119 15.33 13.48 -9.15
CA SER A 119 13.95 13.06 -8.87
C SER A 119 13.03 14.27 -8.79
N ARG A 120 11.90 14.24 -9.48
CA ARG A 120 10.87 15.29 -9.42
C ARG A 120 9.51 14.71 -9.03
N PRO A 121 9.09 14.85 -7.75
CA PRO A 121 7.72 14.53 -7.34
C PRO A 121 6.73 15.60 -7.85
N PHE A 122 5.47 15.21 -8.03
CA PHE A 122 4.35 16.08 -8.39
C PHE A 122 3.16 15.84 -7.46
#